data_AF-A0A3A5VTU6-F1
#
_entry.id   AF-A0A3A5VTU6-F1
#
_cell.length_a   1.000
_cell.length_b   1.000
_cell.length_c   1.000
_cell.angle_alpha   90.00
_cell.angle_beta   90.00
_cell.angle_gamma   90.00
#
_symmetry.space_group_name_H-M   'P 1'
#
loop_
_entity.id
_entity.type
_entity.pdbx_description
1 polymer ?
#
loop_
_entity_poly.entity_id
_entity_poly.type
_entity_poly.pdbx_seq_one_letter_code
_entity_poly.pdbx_strand_id
1 'polypeptide(L)'
;AGVRVEVDDSDNNIMKKIRNHRKLQPAYLVILGDEEIQSNTVSLRARNGDQIAGIPLEQFVKDISLEISEKVSQPSLVPPEP
;
A
#
# COMPACT_ATOMS: atom_id res chain seq x y z
N ALA A 1 -4.20 -15.90 -3.42
CA ALA A 1 -4.63 -14.49 -3.30
C ALA A 1 -4.95 -13.97 -4.70
N GLY A 2 -6.16 -13.46 -4.93
CA GLY A 2 -6.63 -12.90 -6.21
C GLY A 2 -6.64 -11.38 -6.20
N VAL A 3 -5.56 -10.77 -5.69
CA VAL A 3 -5.43 -9.32 -5.53
C VAL A 3 -4.89 -8.74 -6.83
N ARG A 4 -5.52 -7.67 -7.33
CA ARG A 4 -5.00 -6.92 -8.49
C ARG A 4 -3.86 -6.04 -8.02
N VAL A 5 -2.67 -6.31 -8.54
CA VAL A 5 -1.45 -5.57 -8.21
C VAL A 5 -0.78 -5.07 -9.48
N GLU A 6 -0.19 -3.89 -9.40
CA GLU A 6 0.66 -3.31 -10.43
C GLU A 6 1.96 -2.90 -9.75
N VAL A 7 3.09 -3.26 -10.35
CA VAL A 7 4.42 -3.00 -9.79
C VAL A 7 5.13 -2.01 -10.69
N ASP A 8 5.68 -0.95 -10.09
CA ASP A 8 6.54 0.03 -10.77
C ASP A 8 7.96 -0.10 -10.27
N ASP A 9 8.78 -0.82 -11.04
CA ASP A 9 10.21 -1.07 -10.82
C ASP A 9 11.11 -0.06 -11.54
N SER A 10 10.56 1.01 -12.15
CA SER A 10 11.33 2.00 -12.89
C SER A 10 12.42 2.67 -12.02
N ASP A 11 13.51 3.16 -12.61
CA ASP A 11 14.53 3.96 -11.90
C ASP A 11 14.07 5.39 -11.52
N ASN A 12 12.77 5.66 -11.58
CA ASN A 12 12.19 6.94 -11.21
C ASN A 12 12.26 7.15 -9.69
N ASN A 13 12.48 8.39 -9.27
CA ASN A 13 12.38 8.73 -7.85
C ASN A 13 10.98 8.41 -7.28
N ILE A 14 10.93 8.13 -5.98
CA ILE A 14 9.71 7.71 -5.30
C ILE A 14 8.58 8.74 -5.45
N MET A 15 8.89 10.04 -5.40
CA MET A 15 7.89 11.11 -5.55
C MET A 15 7.24 11.08 -6.94
N LYS A 16 8.01 10.81 -7.98
CA LYS A 16 7.52 10.73 -9.37
C LYS A 16 6.66 9.48 -9.55
N LYS A 17 7.07 8.33 -9.00
CA LYS A 17 6.25 7.10 -8.99
C LYS A 17 4.91 7.34 -8.29
N ILE A 18 4.95 7.89 -7.08
CA ILE A 18 3.73 8.22 -6.32
C ILE A 18 2.83 9.15 -7.14
N ARG A 19 3.38 10.22 -7.73
CA ARG A 19 2.58 11.17 -8.53
C ARG A 19 1.95 10.52 -9.77
N ASN A 20 2.68 9.63 -10.45
CA ASN A 20 2.18 8.91 -11.61
C ASN A 20 1.01 8.00 -11.23
N HIS A 21 1.21 7.18 -10.20
CA HIS A 21 0.21 6.18 -9.77
C HIS A 21 -0.97 6.79 -9.02
N ARG A 22 -0.81 7.95 -8.35
CA ARG A 22 -1.94 8.66 -7.74
C ARG A 22 -3.05 9.00 -8.74
N LYS A 23 -2.72 9.21 -10.03
CA LYS A 23 -3.73 9.48 -11.08
C LYS A 23 -4.64 8.29 -11.35
N LEU A 24 -4.13 7.08 -11.15
CA LEU A 24 -4.92 5.85 -11.28
C LEU A 24 -5.87 5.63 -10.09
N GLN A 25 -5.71 6.42 -9.04
CA GLN A 25 -6.43 6.28 -7.77
C GLN A 25 -6.43 4.81 -7.30
N PRO A 26 -5.28 4.17 -7.04
CA PRO A 26 -5.23 2.82 -6.49
C PRO A 26 -5.76 2.81 -5.05
N ALA A 27 -6.36 1.71 -4.58
CA ALA A 27 -6.91 1.64 -3.21
C ALA A 27 -5.83 1.91 -2.16
N TYR A 28 -4.67 1.28 -2.35
CA TYR A 28 -3.46 1.48 -1.58
C TYR A 28 -2.28 1.59 -2.52
N LEU A 29 -1.30 2.41 -2.14
CA LEU A 29 0.02 2.39 -2.73
C LEU A 29 0.98 1.74 -1.73
N VAL A 30 1.62 0.65 -2.14
CA VAL A 30 2.60 -0.06 -1.32
C VAL A 30 3.98 0.47 -1.67
N ILE A 31 4.75 0.85 -0.65
CA ILE A 31 6.12 1.32 -0.77
C ILE A 31 7.02 0.28 -0.10
N LEU A 32 8.01 -0.18 -0.86
CA LEU A 32 9.02 -1.13 -0.41
C LEU A 32 10.38 -0.51 -0.67
N GLY A 33 11.12 -0.18 0.39
CA GLY A 33 12.52 0.20 0.35
C GLY A 33 13.40 -0.86 1.01
N ASP A 34 14.69 -0.51 1.18
CA ASP A 34 15.67 -1.42 1.78
C ASP A 34 15.32 -1.76 3.25
N GLU A 35 14.80 -0.77 4.00
CA GLU A 35 14.41 -0.95 5.40
C GLU A 35 13.21 -1.90 5.55
N GLU A 36 12.20 -1.77 4.69
CA GLU A 36 11.04 -2.64 4.64
C GLU A 36 11.43 -4.08 4.30
N ILE A 37 12.32 -4.25 3.32
CA ILE A 37 12.83 -5.58 2.92
C ILE A 37 13.58 -6.24 4.07
N GLN A 38 14.46 -5.50 4.76
CA GLN A 38 15.21 -6.03 5.91
C GLN A 38 14.31 -6.39 7.09
N SER A 39 13.27 -5.58 7.33
CA SER A 39 12.36 -5.77 8.46
C SER A 39 11.18 -6.70 8.15
N ASN A 40 11.04 -7.15 6.90
CA ASN A 40 9.88 -7.90 6.39
C ASN A 40 8.55 -7.16 6.66
N THR A 41 8.58 -5.84 6.50
CA THR A 41 7.45 -4.93 6.67
C THR A 41 7.10 -4.25 5.35
N VAL A 42 5.97 -3.54 5.33
CA VAL A 42 5.51 -2.75 4.20
C VAL A 42 5.03 -1.40 4.68
N SER A 43 5.20 -0.39 3.82
CA SER A 43 4.66 0.96 4.03
C SER A 43 3.49 1.18 3.09
N LEU A 44 2.35 1.61 3.62
CA LEU A 44 1.12 1.83 2.86
C LEU A 44 0.77 3.30 2.81
N ARG A 45 0.27 3.73 1.66
CA ARG A 45 -0.30 5.05 1.47
C ARG A 45 -1.72 4.94 0.94
N ALA A 46 -2.65 5.62 1.60
CA ALA A 46 -4.04 5.70 1.17
C ALA A 46 -4.27 6.80 0.13
N ARG A 47 -5.42 6.73 -0.54
CA ARG A 47 -5.84 7.70 -1.56
C ARG A 47 -6.01 9.12 -1.01
N ASN A 48 -6.46 9.23 0.23
CA ASN A 48 -6.71 10.49 0.94
C ASN A 48 -5.43 11.24 1.31
N GLY A 49 -4.27 10.58 1.26
CA GLY A 49 -2.97 11.17 1.59
C GLY A 49 -2.32 10.54 2.82
N ASP A 50 -3.11 9.86 3.65
CA ASP A 50 -2.65 9.20 4.88
C ASP A 50 -1.65 8.10 4.56
N GLN A 51 -0.77 7.84 5.51
CA GLN A 51 0.28 6.85 5.38
C GLN A 51 0.55 6.13 6.70
N ILE A 52 0.98 4.88 6.59
CA ILE A 52 1.39 4.07 7.72
C ILE A 52 2.61 3.25 7.30
N ALA A 53 3.62 3.20 8.15
CA ALA A 53 4.85 2.48 7.90
C ALA A 53 5.01 1.32 8.89
N GLY A 54 5.80 0.31 8.51
CA GLY A 54 6.17 -0.78 9.42
C GLY A 54 5.09 -1.83 9.64
N ILE A 55 4.13 -1.98 8.73
CA ILE A 55 3.14 -3.07 8.81
C ILE A 55 3.83 -4.39 8.46
N PRO A 56 3.78 -5.45 9.27
CA PRO A 56 4.33 -6.75 8.90
C PRO A 56 3.70 -7.27 7.60
N LEU A 57 4.52 -7.79 6.69
CA LEU A 57 4.04 -8.25 5.38
C LEU A 57 2.89 -9.28 5.49
N GLU A 58 3.04 -10.25 6.39
CA GLU A 58 2.01 -11.28 6.62
C GLU A 58 0.69 -10.69 7.12
N GLN A 59 0.77 -9.69 8.00
CA GLN A 59 -0.39 -8.98 8.53
C GLN A 59 -1.09 -8.21 7.40
N PHE A 60 -0.33 -7.49 6.58
CA PHE A 60 -0.88 -6.78 5.42
C PHE A 60 -1.61 -7.71 4.45
N VAL A 61 -1.02 -8.85 4.10
CA VAL A 61 -1.63 -9.83 3.19
C VAL A 61 -2.92 -10.41 3.75
N LYS A 62 -2.97 -10.66 5.06
CA LYS A 62 -4.17 -11.13 5.75
C LYS A 62 -5.27 -10.07 5.72
N ASP A 63 -4.93 -8.83 6.04
CA ASP A 63 -5.90 -7.74 6.15
C ASP A 63 -6.48 -7.34 4.80
N ILE A 64 -5.65 -7.23 3.75
CA ILE A 64 -6.15 -6.94 2.39
C ILE A 64 -7.04 -8.06 1.85
N SER A 65 -6.70 -9.32 2.17
CA SER A 65 -7.51 -10.47 1.76
C SER A 65 -8.86 -10.48 2.47
N LEU A 66 -8.89 -10.12 3.75
CA LEU A 66 -10.11 -9.98 4.53
C LEU A 66 -10.98 -8.84 3.98
N GLU A 67 -10.38 -7.66 3.75
CA GLU A 67 -11.08 -6.48 3.21
C GLU A 67 -11.76 -6.78 1.86
N ILE A 68 -11.05 -7.51 0.98
CA ILE A 68 -11.60 -7.95 -0.31
C ILE A 68 -12.74 -8.96 -0.11
N SER A 69 -12.59 -9.91 0.81
CA SER A 69 -13.60 -10.94 1.08
C SER A 69 -14.89 -10.34 1.68
N GLU A 70 -14.75 -9.37 2.57
CA GLU A 70 -15.86 -8.66 3.22
C GLU A 70 -16.50 -7.61 2.30
N LYS A 71 -15.91 -7.35 1.14
CA LYS A 71 -16.37 -6.34 0.16
C LYS A 71 -16.52 -4.96 0.81
N VAL A 72 -15.55 -4.60 1.65
CA VAL A 72 -15.52 -3.30 2.31
C VAL A 72 -15.52 -2.22 1.23
N SER A 73 -16.44 -1.26 1.35
CA SER A 73 -16.64 -0.23 0.32
C SER A 73 -15.57 0.87 0.35
N GLN A 74 -14.89 1.04 1.49
CA GLN A 74 -13.87 2.06 1.69
C GLN A 74 -12.58 1.41 2.20
N PRO A 75 -11.42 1.70 1.59
CA PRO A 75 -10.14 1.17 2.06
C PRO A 75 -9.82 1.73 3.46
N SER A 76 -9.61 0.87 4.46
CA SER A 76 -9.37 1.25 5.86
C SER A 76 -8.06 0.73 6.46
N LEU A 77 -7.17 0.10 5.69
CA LEU A 77 -5.88 -0.41 6.20
C LEU A 77 -4.90 0.68 6.62
N VAL A 78 -5.13 1.92 6.19
CA VAL A 78 -4.35 3.08 6.62
C VAL A 78 -5.24 3.92 7.53
N PRO A 79 -4.99 3.94 8.84
CA PRO A 79 -5.73 4.80 9.75
C PRO A 79 -5.41 6.27 9.46
N PRO A 80 -6.36 7.20 9.66
CA PRO A 80 -6.08 8.62 9.55
C PRO A 80 -5.05 9.05 10.58
N GLU A 81 -4.10 9.91 10.18
CA GLU A 81 -3.22 10.58 11.14
C GLU A 81 -4.10 11.43 12.08
N PRO A 82 -3.89 11.36 13.41
CA PRO A 82 -4.68 12.10 14.39
C PRO A 82 -4.47 13.61 14.35
#